data_AF-A0A4S2ER73-F1
#
_entry.id   AF-A0A4S2ER73-F1
#
_cell.length_a   1.000
_cell.length_b   1.000
_cell.length_c   1.000
_cell.angle_alpha   90.00
_cell.angle_beta   90.00
_cell.angle_gamma   90.00
#
_symmetry.space_group_name_H-M   'P 1'
#
loop_
_entity.id
_entity.type
_entity.pdbx_description
1 polymer ?
#
loop_
_entity_poly.entity_id
_entity_poly.type
_entity_poly.pdbx_seq_one_letter_code
_entity_poly.pdbx_strand_id
1 'polypeptide(L)'
;MTLVDMIRLAWKNFFQAHQTPTQQAYLAIFVVGCVILVAMAVWLTVTERRRQDEVRRTLMEAAPVSAEEFLENWRVGRRGSGLGYGATDEAGCYVILTNPVYDEAGKVSYEAVYVGQSIHVAQRVRAHLTGHGNGDVYADVRAGKPVEVRMVRCAPSDLNATERSLIAAFDATRSYNRTRGGSKAR
;
A
#
# COMPACT_ATOMS: atom_id res chain seq x y z
N MET A 1 -21.40 -48.57 25.23
CA MET A 1 -21.60 -47.88 23.94
C MET A 1 -22.51 -46.69 24.19
N THR A 2 -22.05 -45.47 23.93
CA THR A 2 -22.81 -44.24 24.25
C THR A 2 -23.68 -43.80 23.07
N LEU A 3 -24.65 -42.91 23.31
CA LEU A 3 -25.50 -42.32 22.26
C LEU A 3 -24.65 -41.63 21.16
N VAL A 4 -23.53 -41.02 21.55
CA VAL A 4 -22.57 -40.40 20.62
C VAL A 4 -21.89 -41.46 19.74
N ASP A 5 -21.56 -42.62 20.31
CA ASP A 5 -20.97 -43.74 19.54
C ASP A 5 -21.98 -44.32 18.54
N MET A 6 -23.25 -44.44 18.92
CA MET A 6 -24.31 -44.91 18.01
C MET A 6 -24.56 -43.93 16.86
N ILE A 7 -24.59 -42.62 17.13
CA ILE A 7 -24.74 -41.60 16.09
C ILE A 7 -23.54 -41.65 15.12
N ARG A 8 -22.31 -41.75 15.64
CA ARG A 8 -21.10 -41.93 14.81
C ARG A 8 -21.15 -43.19 13.96
N LEU A 9 -21.59 -44.32 14.53
CA LEU A 9 -21.71 -45.59 13.79
C LEU A 9 -22.78 -45.51 12.70
N ALA A 10 -23.96 -44.98 13.02
CA ALA A 10 -25.05 -44.83 12.06
C ALA A 10 -24.64 -43.90 10.90
N TRP A 11 -23.94 -42.80 11.20
CA TRP A 11 -23.46 -41.87 10.20
C TRP A 11 -22.36 -42.48 9.31
N LYS A 12 -21.43 -43.24 9.92
CA LYS A 12 -20.38 -43.97 9.20
C LYS A 12 -20.95 -45.05 8.27
N ASN A 13 -21.92 -45.83 8.75
CA ASN A 13 -22.59 -46.88 7.98
C ASN A 13 -23.42 -46.30 6.83
N PHE A 14 -24.12 -45.18 7.04
CA PHE A 14 -24.88 -44.48 6.00
C PHE A 14 -23.98 -43.94 4.88
N PHE A 15 -22.83 -43.36 5.23
CA PHE A 15 -21.84 -42.89 4.24
C PHE A 15 -21.19 -44.04 3.47
N GLN A 16 -20.89 -45.16 4.13
CA GLN A 16 -20.29 -46.33 3.49
C GLN A 16 -21.28 -47.09 2.59
N ALA A 17 -22.58 -47.07 2.89
CA ALA A 17 -23.60 -47.77 2.10
C ALA A 17 -23.90 -47.09 0.75
N HIS A 18 -23.56 -45.80 0.59
CA HIS A 18 -23.94 -45.01 -0.58
C HIS A 18 -22.77 -44.47 -1.42
N GLN A 19 -21.52 -44.72 -1.03
CA GLN A 19 -20.34 -44.33 -1.81
C GLN A 19 -19.54 -45.54 -2.28
N THR A 20 -19.35 -45.64 -3.59
CA THR A 20 -18.37 -46.57 -4.17
C THR A 20 -16.95 -46.14 -3.81
N PRO A 21 -15.96 -47.06 -3.73
CA PRO A 21 -14.56 -46.72 -3.46
C PRO A 21 -13.99 -45.65 -4.42
N THR A 22 -14.47 -45.65 -5.66
CA THR A 22 -14.11 -44.65 -6.68
C THR A 22 -14.66 -43.27 -6.32
N GLN A 23 -15.91 -43.15 -5.87
CA GLN A 23 -16.48 -41.89 -5.38
C GLN A 23 -15.75 -41.34 -4.16
N GLN A 24 -15.31 -42.21 -3.24
CA GLN A 24 -14.47 -41.79 -2.10
C GLN A 24 -13.12 -41.25 -2.55
N ALA A 25 -12.47 -41.91 -3.52
CA ALA A 25 -11.22 -41.45 -4.10
C ALA A 25 -11.37 -40.09 -4.80
N TYR A 26 -12.43 -39.89 -5.60
CA TYR A 26 -12.69 -38.60 -6.26
C TYR A 26 -12.95 -37.49 -5.24
N LEU A 27 -13.72 -37.75 -4.19
CA LEU A 27 -13.96 -36.78 -3.13
C LEU A 27 -12.65 -36.41 -2.40
N ALA A 28 -11.81 -37.39 -2.08
CA ALA A 28 -10.53 -37.14 -1.44
C ALA A 28 -9.60 -36.28 -2.32
N ILE A 29 -9.49 -36.60 -3.61
CA ILE A 29 -8.70 -35.81 -4.58
C ILE A 29 -9.24 -34.39 -4.67
N PHE A 30 -10.56 -34.22 -4.75
CA PHE A 30 -11.20 -32.90 -4.80
C PHE A 30 -10.89 -32.07 -3.54
N VAL A 31 -11.02 -32.66 -2.36
CA VAL A 31 -10.71 -31.98 -1.09
C VAL A 31 -9.23 -31.57 -1.03
N VAL A 32 -8.31 -32.47 -1.41
CA VAL A 32 -6.87 -32.15 -1.46
C VAL A 32 -6.60 -31.02 -2.45
N GLY A 33 -7.21 -31.06 -3.63
CA GLY A 33 -7.13 -29.98 -4.62
C GLY A 33 -7.59 -28.63 -4.06
N CYS A 34 -8.73 -28.59 -3.38
CA CYS A 34 -9.24 -27.39 -2.72
C CYS A 34 -8.28 -26.86 -1.65
N VAL A 35 -7.70 -27.74 -0.82
CA VAL A 35 -6.72 -27.35 0.21
C VAL A 35 -5.47 -26.73 -0.43
N ILE A 36 -4.95 -27.32 -1.50
CA ILE A 36 -3.79 -26.78 -2.23
C ILE A 36 -4.11 -25.41 -2.82
N LEU A 37 -5.28 -25.24 -3.45
CA LEU A 37 -5.70 -23.96 -4.02
C LEU A 37 -5.83 -22.86 -2.96
N VAL A 38 -6.41 -23.18 -1.80
CA VAL A 38 -6.51 -22.24 -0.67
C VAL A 38 -5.13 -21.90 -0.13
N ALA A 39 -4.26 -22.88 0.08
CA ALA A 39 -2.90 -22.65 0.55
C ALA A 39 -2.09 -21.76 -0.42
N MET A 40 -2.23 -21.99 -1.72
CA MET A 40 -1.61 -21.17 -2.76
C MET A 40 -2.14 -19.74 -2.75
N ALA A 41 -3.47 -19.55 -2.66
CA ALA A 41 -4.07 -18.22 -2.57
C ALA A 41 -3.58 -17.46 -1.32
N VAL A 42 -3.54 -18.13 -0.17
CA VAL A 42 -3.00 -17.55 1.07
C VAL A 42 -1.53 -17.17 0.88
N TRP A 43 -0.70 -18.05 0.32
CA TRP A 43 0.72 -17.77 0.07
C TRP A 43 0.91 -16.55 -0.85
N LEU A 44 0.15 -16.45 -1.94
CA LEU A 44 0.18 -15.28 -2.84
C LEU A 44 -0.22 -13.99 -2.10
N THR A 45 -1.23 -14.04 -1.25
CA THR A 45 -1.65 -12.84 -0.49
C THR A 45 -0.62 -12.42 0.56
N VAL A 46 0.03 -13.38 1.23
CA VAL A 46 1.04 -13.11 2.26
C VAL A 46 2.31 -12.58 1.63
N THR A 47 2.75 -13.14 0.50
CA THR A 47 3.94 -12.67 -0.22
C THR A 47 3.75 -11.24 -0.72
N GLU A 48 2.59 -10.91 -1.28
CA GLU A 48 2.26 -9.56 -1.72
C GLU A 48 2.21 -8.57 -0.55
N ARG A 49 1.60 -8.94 0.58
CA ARG A 49 1.59 -8.10 1.80
C ARG A 49 3.00 -7.83 2.31
N ARG A 50 3.86 -8.86 2.37
CA ARG A 50 5.26 -8.68 2.78
C ARG A 50 6.02 -7.73 1.86
N ARG A 51 5.81 -7.85 0.54
CA ARG A 51 6.39 -6.94 -0.44
C ARG A 51 5.93 -5.50 -0.21
N GLN A 52 4.64 -5.30 0.05
CA GLN A 52 4.06 -3.99 0.34
C GLN A 52 4.60 -3.40 1.66
N ASP A 53 4.73 -4.22 2.69
CA ASP A 53 5.30 -3.82 3.98
C ASP A 53 6.77 -3.41 3.83
N GLU A 54 7.55 -4.12 3.01
CA GLU A 54 8.95 -3.79 2.72
C GLU A 54 9.06 -2.45 1.97
N VAL A 55 8.26 -2.25 0.91
CA VAL A 55 8.19 -0.96 0.19
C VAL A 55 7.85 0.19 1.13
N ARG A 56 6.84 0.00 1.99
CA ARG A 56 6.47 1.00 3.00
C ARG A 56 7.64 1.24 3.96
N ARG A 57 8.27 0.19 4.47
CA ARG A 57 9.37 0.29 5.43
C ARG A 57 10.56 1.05 4.85
N THR A 58 11.03 0.67 3.66
CA THR A 58 12.13 1.35 2.97
C THR A 58 11.84 2.83 2.77
N LEU A 59 10.62 3.19 2.39
CA LEU A 59 10.27 4.61 2.21
C LEU A 59 10.16 5.35 3.54
N MET A 60 9.72 4.68 4.61
CA MET A 60 9.61 5.26 5.95
C MET A 60 10.96 5.42 6.66
N GLU A 61 11.97 4.61 6.30
CA GLU A 61 13.36 4.73 6.80
C GLU A 61 14.06 6.01 6.30
N ALA A 62 13.65 6.56 5.14
CA ALA A 62 14.13 7.86 4.68
C ALA A 62 13.71 8.98 5.65
N ALA A 63 14.50 10.04 5.76
CA ALA A 63 14.12 11.19 6.58
C ALA A 63 12.84 11.86 6.01
N PRO A 64 11.79 12.08 6.82
CA PRO A 64 10.63 12.84 6.36
C PRO A 64 11.02 14.28 6.06
N VAL A 65 10.46 14.85 5.00
CA VAL A 65 10.58 16.28 4.69
C VAL A 65 9.23 16.91 4.97
N SER A 66 9.15 17.89 5.89
CA SER A 66 7.88 18.57 6.15
C SER A 66 7.47 19.42 4.95
N ALA A 67 6.18 19.71 4.79
CA ALA A 67 5.68 20.58 3.73
C ALA A 67 6.34 21.98 3.79
N GLU A 68 6.55 22.51 4.99
CA GLU A 68 7.21 23.79 5.23
C GLU A 68 8.68 23.71 4.78
N GLU A 69 9.43 22.71 5.25
CA GLU A 69 10.83 22.52 4.86
C GLU A 69 10.96 22.35 3.33
N PHE A 70 10.04 21.60 2.71
CA PHE A 70 10.03 21.39 1.27
C PHE A 70 9.85 22.72 0.52
N LEU A 71 8.92 23.57 0.95
CA LEU A 71 8.63 24.85 0.31
C LEU A 71 9.73 25.89 0.56
N GLU A 72 10.28 25.96 1.77
CA GLU A 72 11.40 26.84 2.12
C GLU A 72 12.63 26.56 1.26
N ASN A 73 12.91 25.29 1.00
CA ASN A 73 14.07 24.85 0.22
C ASN A 73 13.78 24.69 -1.29
N TRP A 74 12.71 25.33 -1.80
CA TRP A 74 12.32 25.22 -3.21
C TRP A 74 13.37 25.78 -4.18
N ARG A 75 13.86 27.00 -3.92
CA ARG A 75 14.80 27.71 -4.81
C ARG A 75 16.25 27.44 -4.45
N VAL A 76 16.55 27.46 -3.15
CA VAL A 76 17.89 27.27 -2.59
C VAL A 76 17.77 26.11 -1.62
N GLY A 77 18.65 25.13 -1.74
CA GLY A 77 18.64 23.99 -0.83
C GLY A 77 18.98 24.41 0.59
N ARG A 78 18.86 23.45 1.52
CA ARG A 78 19.28 23.63 2.92
C ARG A 78 20.70 24.18 2.98
N ARG A 79 21.00 25.08 3.92
CA ARG A 79 22.29 25.79 4.03
C ARG A 79 23.48 24.83 3.85
N GLY A 80 24.19 24.94 2.73
CA GLY A 80 25.35 24.08 2.37
C GLY A 80 25.06 22.89 1.43
N SER A 81 23.80 22.62 1.06
CA SER A 81 23.41 21.48 0.21
C SER A 81 23.34 21.79 -1.30
N GLY A 82 23.45 23.06 -1.70
CA GLY A 82 23.44 23.48 -3.11
C GLY A 82 22.05 23.85 -3.65
N LEU A 83 21.69 23.28 -4.80
CA LEU A 83 20.47 23.60 -5.55
C LEU A 83 19.19 23.14 -4.81
N GLY A 84 18.12 23.94 -4.87
CA GLY A 84 16.83 23.59 -4.25
C GLY A 84 16.05 22.52 -5.00
N TYR A 85 14.91 22.10 -4.45
CA TYR A 85 14.05 21.06 -5.03
C TYR A 85 13.60 21.38 -6.46
N GLY A 86 13.35 22.64 -6.80
CA GLY A 86 12.94 23.02 -8.15
C GLY A 86 14.04 22.86 -9.21
N ALA A 87 15.31 22.86 -8.81
CA ALA A 87 16.45 22.71 -9.72
C ALA A 87 16.98 21.27 -9.79
N THR A 88 16.53 20.39 -8.89
CA THR A 88 16.90 18.96 -8.83
C THR A 88 15.70 18.07 -9.14
N ASP A 89 14.72 18.61 -9.85
CA ASP A 89 13.47 17.94 -10.16
C ASP A 89 13.66 16.85 -11.21
N GLU A 90 13.13 15.66 -10.92
CA GLU A 90 13.33 14.44 -11.70
C GLU A 90 12.04 13.61 -11.73
N ALA A 91 12.02 12.59 -12.61
CA ALA A 91 10.92 11.64 -12.67
C ALA A 91 10.88 10.77 -11.41
N GLY A 92 9.67 10.54 -10.91
CA GLY A 92 9.48 9.72 -9.73
C GLY A 92 8.05 9.65 -9.23
N CYS A 93 7.91 8.96 -8.10
CA CYS A 93 6.67 8.89 -7.33
C CYS A 93 6.87 9.57 -5.97
N TYR A 94 5.76 9.95 -5.35
CA TYR A 94 5.77 10.60 -4.05
C TYR A 94 4.59 10.15 -3.19
N VAL A 95 4.79 10.22 -1.89
CA VAL A 95 3.78 9.99 -0.86
C VAL A 95 3.70 11.23 0.02
N ILE A 96 2.50 11.78 0.15
CA ILE A 96 2.17 12.87 1.07
C ILE A 96 1.40 12.26 2.22
N LEU A 97 1.93 12.41 3.43
CA LEU A 97 1.43 11.82 4.65
C LEU A 97 0.99 12.95 5.57
N THR A 98 -0.25 12.89 6.06
CA THR A 98 -0.85 14.00 6.81
C THR A 98 -1.25 13.54 8.20
N ASN A 99 -0.92 14.37 9.18
CA ASN A 99 -1.21 14.23 10.60
C ASN A 99 -0.79 12.87 11.17
N PRO A 100 0.49 12.70 11.58
CA PRO A 100 0.97 11.46 12.15
C PRO A 100 0.29 11.16 13.50
N VAL A 101 -0.21 9.94 13.65
CA VAL A 101 -0.85 9.41 14.85
C VAL A 101 -0.02 8.25 15.37
N TYR A 102 0.51 8.41 16.58
CA TYR A 102 1.34 7.40 17.25
C TYR A 102 0.48 6.58 18.20
N ASP A 103 0.61 5.25 18.15
CA ASP A 103 0.00 4.36 19.14
C ASP A 103 0.85 4.23 20.41
N GLU A 104 0.33 3.51 21.41
CA GLU A 104 1.03 3.27 22.70
C GLU A 104 2.39 2.57 22.55
N ALA A 105 2.59 1.83 21.44
CA ALA A 105 3.83 1.14 21.13
C ALA A 105 4.80 2.03 20.31
N GLY A 106 4.44 3.29 20.04
CA GLY A 106 5.24 4.23 19.25
C GLY A 106 5.16 4.00 17.75
N LYS A 107 4.25 3.15 17.26
CA LYS A 107 4.05 2.94 15.82
C LYS A 107 3.27 4.10 15.23
N VAL A 108 3.79 4.65 14.13
CA VAL A 108 3.14 5.76 13.42
C VAL A 108 2.15 5.28 12.36
N SER A 109 0.98 5.90 12.38
CA SER A 109 -0.04 5.89 11.34
C SER A 109 -0.33 7.34 10.90
N TYR A 110 -1.11 7.53 9.85
CA TYR A 110 -1.43 8.86 9.34
C TYR A 110 -2.92 8.94 9.07
N GLU A 111 -3.54 10.07 9.40
CA GLU A 111 -4.97 10.27 9.14
C GLU A 111 -5.29 10.26 7.65
N ALA A 112 -4.40 10.84 6.85
CA ALA A 112 -4.58 10.86 5.41
C ALA A 112 -3.28 10.62 4.65
N VAL A 113 -3.42 9.97 3.50
CA VAL A 113 -2.34 9.62 2.60
C VAL A 113 -2.74 9.92 1.16
N TYR A 114 -1.83 10.56 0.44
CA TYR A 114 -1.93 10.75 -0.99
C TYR A 114 -0.65 10.26 -1.68
N VAL A 115 -0.80 9.53 -2.77
CA VAL A 115 0.29 9.04 -3.61
C VAL A 115 0.12 9.59 -5.02
N GLY A 116 1.22 10.00 -5.63
CA GLY A 116 1.21 10.38 -7.04
C GLY A 116 2.54 10.07 -7.73
N GLN A 117 2.56 10.33 -9.02
CA GLN A 117 3.75 10.24 -9.87
C GLN A 117 3.84 11.47 -10.77
N SER A 118 5.04 11.77 -11.23
CA SER A 118 5.28 12.79 -12.25
C SER A 118 6.65 12.60 -12.90
N ILE A 119 6.81 13.12 -14.12
CA ILE A 119 8.14 13.34 -14.71
C ILE A 119 8.90 14.51 -14.05
N HIS A 120 8.18 15.34 -13.27
CA HIS A 120 8.67 16.47 -12.49
C HIS A 120 8.10 16.38 -11.06
N VAL A 121 8.61 15.42 -10.28
CA VAL A 121 8.06 15.03 -8.98
C VAL A 121 8.01 16.17 -7.97
N ALA A 122 9.06 17.00 -7.89
CA ALA A 122 9.15 18.09 -6.93
C ALA A 122 8.17 19.21 -7.28
N GLN A 123 8.08 19.57 -8.56
CA GLN A 123 7.09 20.53 -9.03
C GLN A 123 5.66 20.04 -8.78
N ARG A 124 5.40 18.74 -8.98
CA ARG A 124 4.09 18.16 -8.73
C ARG A 124 3.72 18.20 -7.25
N VAL A 125 4.62 17.80 -6.37
CA VAL A 125 4.44 17.93 -4.90
C VAL A 125 4.14 19.38 -4.54
N ARG A 126 4.94 20.33 -5.02
CA ARG A 126 4.70 21.76 -4.78
C ARG A 126 3.30 22.19 -5.22
N ALA A 127 2.82 21.71 -6.37
CA ALA A 127 1.47 22.02 -6.83
C ALA A 127 0.40 21.55 -5.84
N HIS A 128 0.55 20.36 -5.24
CA HIS A 128 -0.33 19.90 -4.15
C HIS A 128 -0.28 20.82 -2.94
N LEU A 129 0.92 21.16 -2.46
CA LEU A 129 1.10 21.99 -1.27
C LEU A 129 0.66 23.45 -1.44
N THR A 130 0.56 23.93 -2.69
CA THR A 130 0.21 25.32 -3.02
C THR A 130 -1.18 25.48 -3.67
N GLY A 131 -2.01 24.42 -3.66
CA GLY A 131 -3.41 24.50 -4.10
C GLY A 131 -3.67 24.32 -5.60
N HIS A 132 -2.66 23.93 -6.37
CA HIS A 132 -2.75 23.65 -7.81
C HIS A 132 -2.86 22.15 -8.14
N GLY A 133 -2.91 21.30 -7.11
CA GLY A 133 -2.98 19.84 -7.22
C GLY A 133 -4.27 19.25 -6.61
N ASN A 134 -4.09 18.24 -5.76
CA ASN A 134 -5.15 17.64 -4.96
C ASN A 134 -5.63 18.65 -3.90
N GLY A 135 -6.92 19.00 -3.95
CA GLY A 135 -7.52 20.01 -3.07
C GLY A 135 -7.62 19.58 -1.61
N ASP A 136 -7.76 18.29 -1.32
CA ASP A 136 -7.84 17.75 0.05
C ASP A 136 -6.48 17.88 0.75
N VAL A 137 -5.39 17.56 0.04
CA VAL A 137 -4.02 17.79 0.53
C VAL A 137 -3.79 19.27 0.84
N TYR A 138 -4.19 20.16 -0.08
CA TYR A 138 -4.03 21.60 0.14
C TYR A 138 -4.88 22.11 1.30
N ALA A 139 -6.10 21.59 1.47
CA ALA A 139 -6.97 21.97 2.57
C ALA A 139 -6.32 21.66 3.94
N ASP A 140 -5.68 20.50 4.05
CA ASP A 140 -4.97 20.11 5.28
C ASP A 140 -3.72 20.95 5.54
N VAL A 141 -2.92 21.25 4.51
CA VAL A 141 -1.79 22.20 4.62
C VAL A 141 -2.29 23.57 5.08
N ARG A 142 -3.37 24.07 4.47
CA ARG A 142 -3.97 25.37 4.81
C ARG A 142 -4.54 25.39 6.23
N ALA A 143 -5.03 24.25 6.72
CA ALA A 143 -5.49 24.07 8.09
C ALA A 143 -4.35 23.98 9.11
N GLY A 144 -3.08 23.98 8.68
CA GLY A 144 -1.91 23.90 9.55
C GLY A 144 -1.67 22.51 10.11
N LYS A 145 -2.22 21.46 9.48
CA LYS A 145 -1.90 20.08 9.88
C LYS A 145 -0.44 19.76 9.54
N PRO A 146 0.26 18.95 10.36
CA PRO A 146 1.57 18.44 10.00
C PRO A 146 1.47 17.60 8.72
N VAL A 147 2.27 17.94 7.70
CA VAL A 147 2.32 17.23 6.42
C VAL A 147 3.77 16.86 6.11
N GLU A 148 3.99 15.60 5.78
CA GLU A 148 5.29 15.06 5.37
C GLU A 148 5.25 14.62 3.92
N VAL A 149 6.35 14.85 3.20
CA VAL A 149 6.55 14.41 1.83
C VAL A 149 7.70 13.41 1.79
N ARG A 150 7.48 12.31 1.08
CA ARG A 150 8.50 11.31 0.76
C ARG A 150 8.52 11.08 -0.74
N MET A 151 9.70 11.15 -1.36
CA MET A 151 9.87 11.02 -2.81
C MET A 151 10.75 9.82 -3.14
N VAL A 152 10.39 9.11 -4.22
CA VAL A 152 11.14 7.99 -4.78
C VAL A 152 11.42 8.29 -6.24
N ARG A 153 12.69 8.42 -6.60
CA ARG A 153 13.12 8.57 -7.99
C ARG A 153 12.95 7.25 -8.72
N CYS A 154 12.42 7.29 -9.94
CA CYS A 154 12.36 6.11 -10.82
C CYS A 154 12.35 6.54 -12.29
N ALA A 155 12.65 5.59 -13.18
CA ALA A 155 12.60 5.87 -14.61
C ALA A 155 11.16 6.17 -15.06
N PRO A 156 10.95 7.01 -16.09
CA PRO A 156 9.61 7.30 -16.62
C PRO A 156 8.80 6.05 -17.01
N SER A 157 9.48 4.99 -17.46
CA SER A 157 8.87 3.68 -17.77
C SER A 157 8.23 3.01 -16.55
N ASP A 158 8.75 3.30 -15.36
CA ASP A 158 8.41 2.60 -14.12
C ASP A 158 7.38 3.36 -13.28
N LEU A 159 7.09 4.63 -13.60
CA LEU A 159 6.19 5.50 -12.84
C LEU A 159 4.87 4.82 -12.46
N ASN A 160 4.21 4.18 -13.42
CA ASN A 160 2.94 3.51 -13.17
C ASN A 160 3.07 2.28 -12.27
N ALA A 161 4.16 1.53 -12.38
CA ALA A 161 4.39 0.35 -11.55
C ALA A 161 4.72 0.77 -10.12
N THR A 162 5.61 1.77 -9.96
CA THR A 162 5.99 2.34 -8.67
C THR A 162 4.81 3.02 -7.98
N GLU A 163 4.01 3.83 -8.68
CA GLU A 163 2.80 4.48 -8.15
C GLU A 163 1.82 3.45 -7.60
N ARG A 164 1.51 2.40 -8.38
CA ARG A 164 0.61 1.32 -7.94
C ARG A 164 1.13 0.60 -6.69
N SER A 165 2.43 0.33 -6.65
CA SER A 165 3.06 -0.32 -5.50
C SER A 165 2.96 0.55 -4.25
N LEU A 166 3.16 1.86 -4.37
CA LEU A 166 3.04 2.80 -3.26
C LEU A 166 1.59 3.00 -2.81
N ILE A 167 0.63 3.11 -3.74
CA ILE A 167 -0.79 3.19 -3.41
C ILE A 167 -1.23 1.97 -2.59
N ALA A 168 -0.79 0.78 -2.98
CA ALA A 168 -1.10 -0.44 -2.26
C ALA A 168 -0.40 -0.49 -0.89
N ALA A 169 0.90 -0.19 -0.83
CA ALA A 169 1.70 -0.21 0.40
C ALA A 169 1.23 0.78 1.47
N PHE A 170 0.59 1.88 1.07
CA PHE A 170 0.06 2.89 1.97
C PHE A 170 -1.48 2.88 2.10
N ASP A 171 -2.16 1.90 1.47
CA ASP A 171 -3.62 1.82 1.39
C ASP A 171 -4.28 3.16 0.98
N ALA A 172 -3.63 3.91 0.09
CA ALA A 172 -3.98 5.30 -0.21
C ALA A 172 -5.37 5.42 -0.87
N THR A 173 -5.90 4.33 -1.45
CA THR A 173 -7.26 4.26 -2.01
C THR A 173 -8.37 4.36 -0.97
N ARG A 174 -8.06 4.10 0.31
CA ARG A 174 -8.99 4.35 1.43
C ARG A 174 -8.86 5.77 1.98
N SER A 175 -8.04 6.59 1.35
CA SER A 175 -7.76 7.97 1.73
C SER A 175 -7.92 8.89 0.50
N TYR A 176 -6.94 9.73 0.16
CA TYR A 176 -7.08 10.76 -0.87
C TYR A 176 -6.91 10.28 -2.32
N ASN A 177 -6.41 9.06 -2.55
CA ASN A 177 -6.38 8.49 -3.89
C ASN A 177 -7.74 7.93 -4.28
N ARG A 178 -8.32 8.42 -5.39
CA ARG A 178 -9.60 7.91 -5.92
C ARG A 178 -9.46 6.64 -6.76
N THR A 179 -8.24 6.33 -7.22
CA THR A 179 -7.96 5.18 -8.10
C THR A 179 -6.74 4.44 -7.61
N ARG A 180 -6.53 3.22 -8.12
CA ARG A 180 -5.34 2.41 -7.84
C ARG A 180 -4.08 2.89 -8.55
N GLY A 181 -4.11 4.04 -9.26
CA GLY A 181 -2.99 4.56 -10.05
C GLY A 181 -3.03 4.16 -11.53
N GLY A 182 -1.98 4.45 -12.27
CA GLY A 182 -1.88 4.18 -13.72
C GLY A 182 -2.38 5.32 -14.60
N SER A 183 -2.39 6.55 -14.08
CA SER A 183 -2.70 7.74 -14.88
C SER A 183 -1.60 8.01 -15.90
N LYS A 184 -1.92 8.73 -16.99
CA LYS A 184 -0.86 9.23 -17.89
C LYS A 184 0.17 10.01 -17.06
N ALA A 185 1.45 9.72 -17.26
CA ALA A 185 2.54 10.51 -16.69
C ALA A 185 2.32 11.99 -17.03
N ARG A 186 2.44 12.85 -16.03
CA ARG A 186 2.26 14.30 -16.14
C ARG A 186 3.46 15.04 -15.61
#